data_AF-A0A217EYV2-F1
#
_entry.id   AF-A0A217EYV2-F1
#
_cell.length_a   1.000
_cell.length_b   1.000
_cell.length_c   1.000
_cell.angle_alpha   90.00
_cell.angle_beta   90.00
_cell.angle_gamma   90.00
#
_symmetry.space_group_name_H-M   'P 1'
#
loop_
_entity.id
_entity.type
_entity.pdbx_description
1 polymer ?
#
loop_
_entity_poly.entity_id
_entity_poly.type
_entity_poly.pdbx_seq_one_letter_code
_entity_poly.pdbx_strand_id
1 'polypeptide(L)'
;MTEPFTVPETVSTCFSDKALTAAVEEILADRKFPAAIEWDEVESFLKARASAEAVRWDYSLALYRFFEAVWGDRADWIRDPVDMTVSDTGFAAAELWDDGEISVRYTDGDRSIYLLAGFDSGETWIGICPINKNGKAYEDWTVDGFAWDEDEEYFMRSWKPSVAVDDQLAIHVKDAADRAFEIVTGLYSSY
;
A
#
# COMPACT_ATOMS: atom_id res chain seq x y z
N MET A 1 9.93 -19.65 -4.65
CA MET A 1 10.68 -18.40 -4.87
C MET A 1 9.68 -17.41 -5.40
N THR A 2 9.30 -16.43 -4.59
CA THR A 2 8.49 -15.29 -5.01
C THR A 2 9.33 -14.49 -6.01
N GLU A 3 8.77 -14.13 -7.16
CA GLU A 3 9.48 -13.24 -8.09
C GLU A 3 9.83 -11.93 -7.37
N PRO A 4 11.04 -11.37 -7.60
CA PRO A 4 11.40 -10.09 -7.02
C PRO A 4 10.39 -9.02 -7.48
N PHE A 5 9.86 -8.25 -6.53
CA PHE A 5 9.02 -7.11 -6.83
C PHE A 5 9.81 -6.08 -7.62
N THR A 6 9.21 -5.55 -8.70
CA THR A 6 9.81 -4.47 -9.49
C THR A 6 8.74 -3.42 -9.75
N VAL A 7 9.09 -2.16 -9.48
CA VAL A 7 8.20 -1.02 -9.72
C VAL A 7 8.10 -0.76 -11.24
N PRO A 8 6.89 -0.56 -11.78
CA PRO A 8 6.71 -0.21 -13.19
C PRO A 8 7.48 1.06 -13.57
N GLU A 9 8.03 1.11 -14.79
CA GLU A 9 8.80 2.25 -15.29
C GLU A 9 8.01 3.56 -15.26
N THR A 10 6.70 3.50 -15.50
CA THR A 10 5.77 4.63 -15.42
C THR A 10 5.74 5.25 -14.03
N VAL A 11 5.68 4.40 -12.99
CA VAL A 11 5.66 4.82 -11.58
C VAL A 11 7.04 5.33 -11.16
N SER A 12 8.11 4.59 -11.46
CA SER A 12 9.46 4.99 -11.07
C SER A 12 9.88 6.30 -11.74
N THR A 13 9.51 6.52 -12.99
CA THR A 13 9.72 7.79 -13.71
C THR A 13 8.93 8.92 -13.05
N CYS A 14 7.65 8.68 -12.73
CA CYS A 14 6.81 9.66 -12.05
C CYS A 14 7.45 10.10 -10.72
N PHE A 15 7.79 9.14 -9.85
CA PHE A 15 8.35 9.41 -8.51
C PHE A 15 9.76 9.99 -8.52
N SER A 16 10.53 9.76 -9.59
CA SER A 16 11.87 10.34 -9.73
C SER A 16 11.86 11.81 -10.16
N ASP A 17 10.75 12.29 -10.74
CA ASP A 17 10.58 13.67 -11.20
C ASP A 17 9.44 14.36 -10.44
N LYS A 18 9.82 15.24 -9.52
CA LYS A 18 8.87 16.02 -8.71
C LYS A 18 7.92 16.89 -9.54
N ALA A 19 8.39 17.43 -10.67
CA ALA A 19 7.55 18.24 -11.54
C ALA A 19 6.52 17.37 -12.26
N LEU A 20 6.92 16.17 -12.69
CA LEU A 20 6.01 15.20 -13.28
C LEU A 20 4.98 14.69 -12.27
N THR A 21 5.41 14.36 -11.05
CA THR A 21 4.49 13.94 -9.97
C THR A 21 3.43 15.01 -9.72
N ALA A 22 3.85 16.27 -9.51
CA ALA A 22 2.92 17.39 -9.29
C ALA A 22 1.95 17.59 -10.48
N ALA A 23 2.42 17.43 -11.71
CA ALA A 23 1.57 17.53 -12.89
C ALA A 23 0.53 16.38 -12.95
N VAL A 24 0.93 15.15 -12.61
CA VAL A 24 0.02 14.00 -12.53
C VAL A 24 -1.03 14.23 -11.45
N GLU A 25 -0.63 14.68 -10.25
CA GLU A 25 -1.53 15.01 -9.14
C GLU A 25 -2.54 16.10 -9.57
N GLU A 26 -2.06 17.19 -10.17
CA GLU A 26 -2.92 18.29 -10.62
C GLU A 26 -3.95 17.84 -11.66
N ILE A 27 -3.53 17.00 -12.62
CA ILE A 27 -4.41 16.46 -13.66
C ILE A 27 -5.46 15.50 -13.08
N LEU A 28 -5.13 14.77 -12.01
CA LEU A 28 -6.02 13.80 -11.37
C LEU A 28 -6.94 14.43 -10.32
N ALA A 29 -6.57 15.57 -9.73
CA ALA A 29 -7.29 16.22 -8.64
C ALA A 29 -8.71 16.69 -9.03
N ASP A 30 -8.92 17.12 -10.28
CA ASP A 30 -10.26 17.49 -10.77
C ASP A 30 -10.65 16.68 -12.01
N ARG A 31 -11.87 16.12 -11.96
CA ARG A 31 -12.45 15.43 -13.12
C ARG A 31 -12.92 16.40 -14.21
N LYS A 32 -12.85 17.71 -13.99
CA LYS A 32 -13.26 18.75 -14.93
C LYS A 32 -12.09 19.24 -15.78
N PHE A 33 -12.44 19.89 -16.90
CA PHE A 33 -11.46 20.65 -17.66
C PHE A 33 -11.02 21.89 -16.89
N PRO A 34 -9.76 22.34 -17.05
CA PRO A 34 -9.33 23.65 -16.58
C PRO A 34 -10.25 24.74 -17.12
N ALA A 35 -10.62 25.70 -16.26
CA ALA A 35 -11.63 26.71 -16.60
C ALA A 35 -11.23 27.61 -17.80
N ALA A 36 -9.93 27.73 -18.08
CA ALA A 36 -9.37 28.56 -19.14
C ALA A 36 -8.77 27.74 -20.29
N ILE A 37 -9.16 26.46 -20.47
CA ILE A 37 -8.66 25.64 -21.57
C ILE A 37 -9.20 26.15 -22.92
N GLU A 38 -8.32 26.30 -23.90
CA GLU A 38 -8.71 26.63 -25.26
C GLU A 38 -9.09 25.38 -26.06
N TRP A 39 -9.92 25.53 -27.09
CA TRP A 39 -10.46 24.39 -27.85
C TRP A 39 -9.37 23.52 -28.49
N ASP A 40 -8.28 24.13 -28.95
CA ASP A 40 -7.12 23.46 -29.54
C ASP A 40 -6.23 22.75 -28.50
N GLU A 41 -6.41 23.02 -27.21
CA GLU A 41 -5.69 22.35 -26.11
C GLU A 41 -6.41 21.12 -25.56
N VAL A 42 -7.72 20.99 -25.84
CA VAL A 42 -8.58 19.92 -25.31
C VAL A 42 -8.03 18.53 -25.61
N GLU A 43 -7.56 18.28 -26.84
CA GLU A 43 -7.01 16.97 -27.22
C GLU A 43 -5.75 16.63 -26.41
N SER A 44 -4.85 17.60 -26.24
CA SER A 44 -3.61 17.45 -25.48
C SER A 44 -3.91 17.18 -24.00
N PHE A 45 -4.87 17.90 -23.41
CA PHE A 45 -5.31 17.67 -22.04
C PHE A 45 -5.90 16.27 -21.85
N LEU A 46 -6.77 15.82 -22.76
CA LEU A 46 -7.36 14.48 -22.68
C LEU A 46 -6.30 13.38 -22.76
N LYS A 47 -5.26 13.54 -23.59
CA LYS A 47 -4.13 12.62 -23.64
C LYS A 47 -3.32 12.64 -22.35
N ALA A 48 -2.99 13.82 -21.84
CA ALA A 48 -2.26 13.96 -20.58
C ALA A 48 -3.02 13.31 -19.42
N ARG A 49 -4.35 13.49 -19.37
CA ARG A 49 -5.21 12.83 -18.38
C ARG A 49 -5.24 11.31 -18.54
N ALA A 50 -5.37 10.79 -19.76
CA ALA A 50 -5.30 9.35 -19.98
C ALA A 50 -3.95 8.77 -19.52
N SER A 51 -2.86 9.49 -19.72
CA SER A 51 -1.53 9.11 -19.22
C SER A 51 -1.44 9.16 -17.69
N ALA A 52 -1.96 10.20 -17.05
CA ALA A 52 -1.99 10.30 -15.59
C ALA A 52 -2.82 9.16 -14.95
N GLU A 53 -3.97 8.83 -15.55
CA GLU A 53 -4.79 7.68 -15.16
C GLU A 53 -4.03 6.36 -15.31
N ALA A 54 -3.27 6.19 -16.39
CA ALA A 54 -2.44 4.99 -16.58
C ALA A 54 -1.36 4.86 -15.48
N VAL A 55 -0.68 5.95 -15.11
CA VAL A 55 0.28 5.96 -13.98
C VAL A 55 -0.41 5.54 -12.68
N ARG A 56 -1.61 6.06 -12.43
CA ARG A 56 -2.41 5.70 -11.24
C ARG A 56 -2.77 4.21 -11.19
N TRP A 57 -3.20 3.64 -12.31
CA TRP A 57 -3.48 2.21 -12.41
C TRP A 57 -2.23 1.35 -12.24
N ASP A 58 -1.11 1.76 -12.85
CA ASP A 58 0.16 1.07 -12.71
C ASP A 58 0.65 1.09 -11.26
N TYR A 59 0.51 2.22 -10.57
CA TYR A 59 0.83 2.34 -9.14
C TYR A 59 -0.04 1.43 -8.27
N SER A 60 -1.34 1.40 -8.52
CA SER A 60 -2.28 0.52 -7.79
C SER A 60 -1.92 -0.95 -7.95
N LEU A 61 -1.58 -1.37 -9.17
CA LEU A 61 -1.12 -2.73 -9.43
C LEU A 61 0.25 -3.00 -8.78
N ALA A 62 1.14 -2.00 -8.76
CA ALA A 62 2.43 -2.11 -8.09
C ALA A 62 2.27 -2.26 -6.57
N LEU A 63 1.39 -1.50 -5.93
CA LEU A 63 1.05 -1.65 -4.50
C LEU A 63 0.52 -3.05 -4.20
N TYR A 64 -0.39 -3.58 -5.02
CA TYR A 64 -0.86 -4.95 -4.84
C TYR A 64 0.27 -5.98 -4.95
N ARG A 65 1.12 -5.87 -5.98
CA ARG A 65 2.26 -6.79 -6.15
C ARG A 65 3.28 -6.65 -5.03
N PHE A 66 3.47 -5.44 -4.51
CA PHE A 66 4.33 -5.18 -3.37
C PHE A 66 3.76 -5.85 -2.12
N PHE A 67 2.46 -5.70 -1.86
CA PHE A 67 1.76 -6.39 -0.78
C PHE A 67 1.92 -7.91 -0.87
N GLU A 68 1.70 -8.50 -2.05
CA GLU A 68 1.90 -9.95 -2.28
C GLU A 68 3.35 -10.38 -2.07
N ALA A 69 4.33 -9.53 -2.42
CA ALA A 69 5.74 -9.82 -2.19
C ALA A 69 6.12 -9.76 -0.71
N VAL A 70 5.57 -8.81 0.05
CA VAL A 70 5.84 -8.58 1.47
C VAL A 70 5.09 -9.57 2.36
N TRP A 71 3.78 -9.67 2.20
CA TRP A 71 2.93 -10.45 3.08
C TRP A 71 2.60 -11.81 2.46
N GLY A 72 2.31 -11.82 1.16
CA GLY A 72 1.86 -13.00 0.42
C GLY A 72 0.59 -13.62 1.00
N ASP A 73 0.23 -14.79 0.48
CA ASP A 73 -0.82 -15.60 1.08
C ASP A 73 -0.33 -16.27 2.37
N ARG A 74 -1.10 -16.12 3.45
CA ARG A 74 -0.85 -16.75 4.73
C ARG A 74 -1.68 -18.04 4.81
N ALA A 75 -1.05 -19.19 4.58
CA ALA A 75 -1.75 -20.47 4.38
C ALA A 75 -2.75 -20.87 5.50
N ASP A 76 -2.49 -20.44 6.73
CA ASP A 76 -3.32 -20.73 7.90
C ASP A 76 -4.37 -19.64 8.19
N TRP A 77 -4.44 -18.59 7.37
CA TRP A 77 -5.34 -17.45 7.54
C TRP A 77 -6.18 -17.23 6.28
N ILE A 78 -7.46 -16.91 6.48
CA ILE A 78 -8.40 -16.66 5.40
C ILE A 78 -8.33 -15.18 5.06
N ARG A 79 -7.90 -14.85 3.85
CA ARG A 79 -7.98 -13.48 3.32
C ARG A 79 -9.46 -13.10 3.16
N ASP A 80 -9.87 -11.99 3.74
CA ASP A 80 -11.21 -11.47 3.53
C ASP A 80 -11.38 -11.04 2.05
N PRO A 81 -12.56 -11.27 1.46
CA PRO A 81 -12.80 -10.88 0.09
C PRO A 81 -12.73 -9.37 -0.05
N VAL A 82 -12.14 -8.93 -1.16
CA VAL A 82 -12.13 -7.53 -1.57
C VAL A 82 -13.57 -7.10 -1.88
N ASP A 83 -14.23 -6.46 -0.92
CA ASP A 83 -15.52 -5.83 -1.16
C ASP A 83 -15.29 -4.35 -1.51
N MET A 84 -15.50 -4.01 -2.79
CA MET A 84 -15.43 -2.64 -3.30
C MET A 84 -16.51 -1.71 -2.73
N THR A 85 -17.45 -2.22 -1.93
CA THR A 85 -18.60 -1.46 -1.42
C THR A 85 -18.62 -1.27 0.09
N VAL A 86 -17.80 -1.99 0.87
CA VAL A 86 -17.96 -2.04 2.34
C VAL A 86 -16.64 -2.13 3.15
N SER A 87 -15.46 -2.29 2.53
CA SER A 87 -14.24 -2.62 3.29
C SER A 87 -13.17 -1.52 3.26
N ASP A 88 -12.43 -1.38 4.37
CA ASP A 88 -11.10 -0.73 4.45
C ASP A 88 -10.04 -1.46 3.59
N THR A 89 -10.45 -2.50 2.86
CA THR A 89 -9.65 -3.28 1.92
C THR A 89 -10.08 -2.99 0.49
N GLY A 90 -10.39 -1.73 0.18
CA GLY A 90 -10.75 -1.25 -1.14
C GLY A 90 -9.57 -1.27 -2.11
N PHE A 91 -9.82 -1.64 -3.37
CA PHE A 91 -8.80 -1.68 -4.43
C PHE A 91 -9.07 -0.63 -5.51
N ALA A 92 -9.78 0.45 -5.17
CA ALA A 92 -10.04 1.51 -6.12
C ALA A 92 -8.73 2.25 -6.39
N ALA A 93 -8.35 2.34 -7.66
CA ALA A 93 -7.07 2.95 -8.03
C ALA A 93 -6.91 4.42 -7.60
N ALA A 94 -8.04 5.12 -7.41
CA ALA A 94 -8.05 6.46 -6.83
C ALA A 94 -7.68 6.45 -5.34
N GLU A 95 -8.32 5.58 -4.56
CA GLU A 95 -8.07 5.44 -3.11
C GLU A 95 -6.61 5.02 -2.87
N LEU A 96 -6.14 3.96 -3.54
CA LEU A 96 -4.76 3.50 -3.40
C LEU A 96 -3.70 4.55 -3.79
N TRP A 97 -4.04 5.46 -4.71
CA TRP A 97 -3.15 6.55 -5.08
C TRP A 97 -3.13 7.66 -4.03
N ASP A 98 -4.28 8.00 -3.47
CA ASP A 98 -4.41 9.05 -2.47
C ASP A 98 -3.84 8.58 -1.11
N ASP A 99 -4.07 7.32 -0.73
CA ASP A 99 -3.61 6.73 0.52
C ASP A 99 -2.12 6.31 0.45
N GLY A 100 -1.63 5.94 -0.74
CA GLY A 100 -0.24 5.51 -0.95
C GLY A 100 0.07 4.09 -0.44
N GLU A 101 -0.96 3.36 -0.04
CA GLU A 101 -0.84 2.04 0.59
C GLU A 101 -2.03 1.15 0.30
N ILE A 102 -1.89 -0.12 0.67
CA ILE A 102 -2.95 -1.12 0.63
C ILE A 102 -3.00 -1.84 1.97
N SER A 103 -4.21 -1.98 2.52
CA SER A 103 -4.51 -2.82 3.68
C SER A 103 -5.37 -4.02 3.30
N VAL A 104 -5.08 -5.17 3.87
CA VAL A 104 -5.81 -6.42 3.65
C VAL A 104 -6.04 -7.11 4.99
N ARG A 105 -7.29 -7.48 5.23
CA ARG A 105 -7.71 -8.23 6.41
C ARG A 105 -7.60 -9.74 6.18
N TYR A 106 -7.10 -10.42 7.20
CA TYR A 106 -7.04 -11.86 7.33
C TYR A 106 -7.75 -12.31 8.60
N THR A 107 -8.40 -13.47 8.55
CA THR A 107 -9.15 -14.06 9.66
C THR A 107 -8.74 -15.51 9.94
N ASP A 108 -8.73 -15.89 11.23
CA ASP A 108 -8.59 -17.29 11.69
C ASP A 108 -9.47 -17.50 12.94
N GLY A 109 -10.68 -18.02 12.72
CA GLY A 109 -11.71 -18.11 13.76
C GLY A 109 -12.13 -16.73 14.26
N ASP A 110 -11.98 -16.50 15.57
CA ASP A 110 -12.31 -15.21 16.23
C ASP A 110 -11.15 -14.19 16.18
N ARG A 111 -10.06 -14.52 15.49
CA ARG A 111 -8.87 -13.67 15.35
C ARG A 111 -8.89 -12.94 14.02
N SER A 112 -8.43 -11.70 14.01
CA SER A 112 -8.29 -10.92 12.78
C SER A 112 -6.96 -10.17 12.79
N ILE A 113 -6.35 -10.04 11.61
CA ILE A 113 -5.15 -9.23 11.43
C ILE A 113 -5.35 -8.40 10.17
N TYR A 114 -5.07 -7.11 10.25
CA TYR A 114 -4.87 -6.26 9.08
C TYR A 114 -3.38 -6.19 8.78
N LEU A 115 -3.03 -6.41 7.51
CA LEU A 115 -1.68 -6.29 7.00
C LEU A 115 -1.68 -5.12 6.02
N LEU A 116 -0.67 -4.26 6.12
CA LEU A 116 -0.55 -3.03 5.36
C LEU A 116 0.79 -2.99 4.65
N ALA A 117 0.82 -2.50 3.41
CA ALA A 117 2.04 -2.22 2.68
C ALA A 117 1.88 -0.98 1.80
N GLY A 118 2.87 -0.09 1.82
CA GLY A 118 2.87 1.14 1.02
C GLY A 118 4.27 1.59 0.65
N PHE A 119 4.35 2.42 -0.38
CA PHE A 119 5.61 3.05 -0.79
C PHE A 119 5.35 4.31 -1.61
N ASP A 120 6.26 5.28 -1.48
CA ASP A 120 6.27 6.50 -2.29
C ASP A 120 7.68 6.75 -2.86
N SER A 121 7.95 7.97 -3.32
CA SER A 121 9.25 8.38 -3.86
C SER A 121 10.40 8.40 -2.83
N GLY A 122 10.10 8.50 -1.53
CA GLY A 122 11.08 8.70 -0.47
C GLY A 122 11.18 7.55 0.53
N GLU A 123 10.11 6.78 0.69
CA GLU A 123 9.93 5.83 1.79
C GLU A 123 9.14 4.59 1.35
N THR A 124 9.33 3.53 2.12
CA THR A 124 8.51 2.32 2.06
C THR A 124 8.13 1.94 3.46
N TRP A 125 6.91 1.45 3.65
CA TRP A 125 6.40 1.09 4.95
C TRP A 125 5.52 -0.16 4.89
N ILE A 126 5.46 -0.85 6.01
CA ILE A 126 4.58 -2.00 6.21
C ILE A 126 3.98 -1.90 7.61
N GLY A 127 2.76 -2.40 7.75
CA GLY A 127 2.01 -2.37 9.00
C GLY A 127 1.36 -3.71 9.34
N ILE A 128 1.20 -3.97 10.63
CA ILE A 128 0.41 -5.09 11.13
C ILE A 128 -0.48 -4.62 12.28
N CYS A 129 -1.78 -4.88 12.18
CA CYS A 129 -2.75 -4.57 13.22
C CYS A 129 -3.50 -5.84 13.64
N PRO A 130 -3.11 -6.47 14.77
CA PRO A 130 -3.86 -7.59 15.33
C PRO A 130 -5.11 -7.11 16.07
N ILE A 131 -6.25 -7.71 15.74
CA ILE A 131 -7.57 -7.35 16.26
C ILE A 131 -8.15 -8.49 17.11
N ASN A 132 -8.63 -8.15 18.30
CA ASN A 132 -9.30 -9.09 19.20
C ASN A 132 -10.75 -9.38 18.76
N LYS A 133 -11.37 -10.38 19.41
CA LYS A 133 -12.77 -10.80 19.12
C LYS A 133 -13.83 -9.70 19.28
N ASN A 134 -13.51 -8.59 19.95
CA ASN A 134 -14.41 -7.46 20.13
C ASN A 134 -14.17 -6.36 19.07
N GLY A 135 -13.29 -6.60 18.09
CA GLY A 135 -12.95 -5.64 17.04
C GLY A 135 -11.97 -4.55 17.48
N LYS A 136 -11.21 -4.73 18.56
CA LYS A 136 -10.21 -3.74 19.01
C LYS A 136 -8.79 -4.22 18.75
N ALA A 137 -7.90 -3.31 18.38
CA ALA A 137 -6.48 -3.58 18.23
C ALA A 137 -5.82 -3.98 19.56
N TYR A 138 -4.80 -4.84 19.48
CA TYR A 138 -3.90 -5.14 20.61
C TYR A 138 -2.73 -4.13 20.65
N GLU A 139 -3.03 -2.89 21.02
CA GLU A 139 -2.07 -1.79 21.14
C GLU A 139 -0.96 -2.03 22.20
N ASP A 140 -1.20 -2.91 23.17
CA ASP A 140 -0.28 -3.21 24.27
C ASP A 140 0.77 -4.29 23.93
N TRP A 141 0.69 -4.88 22.74
CA TRP A 141 1.66 -5.87 22.28
C TRP A 141 2.97 -5.23 21.84
N THR A 142 4.05 -6.02 21.87
CA THR A 142 5.34 -5.60 21.33
C THR A 142 5.67 -6.44 20.09
N VAL A 143 5.86 -5.77 18.96
CA VAL A 143 6.30 -6.35 17.70
C VAL A 143 7.72 -5.85 17.41
N ASP A 144 8.71 -6.75 17.43
CA ASP A 144 10.12 -6.37 17.34
C ASP A 144 10.44 -5.60 16.05
N GLY A 145 11.05 -4.42 16.20
CA GLY A 145 11.39 -3.53 15.10
C GLY A 145 10.22 -2.71 14.53
N PHE A 146 9.03 -2.77 15.11
CA PHE A 146 7.87 -1.96 14.75
C PHE A 146 7.48 -1.03 15.90
N ALA A 147 6.93 0.13 15.57
CA ALA A 147 6.39 1.09 16.53
C ALA A 147 4.87 1.14 16.39
N TRP A 148 4.14 1.23 17.49
CA TRP A 148 2.70 1.50 17.44
C TRP A 148 2.47 2.94 16.96
N ASP A 149 1.64 3.08 15.93
CA ASP A 149 1.14 4.35 15.43
C ASP A 149 -0.30 4.52 15.91
N GLU A 150 -0.55 5.53 16.74
CA GLU A 150 -1.87 5.80 17.33
C GLU A 150 -2.85 6.38 16.30
N ASP A 151 -2.35 7.07 15.27
CA ASP A 151 -3.19 7.71 14.26
C ASP A 151 -3.69 6.67 13.24
N GLU A 152 -2.83 5.73 12.86
CA GLU A 152 -3.16 4.66 11.91
C GLU A 152 -3.74 3.40 12.60
N GLU A 153 -3.52 3.23 13.91
CA GLU A 153 -3.81 2.01 14.67
C GLU A 153 -3.06 0.75 14.15
N TYR A 154 -1.81 0.91 13.71
CA TYR A 154 -0.94 -0.19 13.28
C TYR A 154 0.38 -0.24 14.06
N PHE A 155 0.94 -1.43 14.21
CA PHE A 155 2.39 -1.55 14.38
C PHE A 155 3.05 -1.31 13.03
N MET A 156 3.79 -0.22 12.90
CA MET A 156 4.38 0.27 11.65
C MET A 156 5.91 0.19 11.67
N ARG A 157 6.47 -0.06 10.49
CA ARG A 157 7.91 0.06 10.24
C ARG A 157 8.14 0.64 8.86
N SER A 158 9.11 1.54 8.76
CA SER A 158 9.47 2.19 7.50
C SER A 158 10.97 2.19 7.21
N TRP A 159 11.30 2.41 5.94
CA TRP A 159 12.67 2.43 5.42
C TRP A 159 12.88 3.56 4.41
N LYS A 160 14.09 4.13 4.44
CA LYS A 160 14.58 5.10 3.46
C LYS A 160 15.90 4.61 2.87
N PRO A 161 16.11 4.68 1.54
CA PRO A 161 15.16 5.14 0.51
C PRO A 161 14.01 4.14 0.27
N SER A 162 13.09 4.47 -0.64
CA SER A 162 11.98 3.58 -1.04
C SER A 162 12.47 2.32 -1.78
N VAL A 163 11.73 1.21 -1.65
CA VAL A 163 11.94 -0.04 -2.43
C VAL A 163 11.78 0.19 -3.93
N ALA A 164 11.08 1.24 -4.34
CA ALA A 164 11.03 1.66 -5.73
C ALA A 164 12.40 2.00 -6.33
N VAL A 165 13.40 2.17 -5.48
CA VAL A 165 14.75 2.62 -5.82
C VAL A 165 15.82 1.57 -5.50
N ASP A 166 15.52 0.55 -4.68
CA ASP A 166 16.50 -0.45 -4.22
C ASP A 166 15.90 -1.86 -4.05
N ASP A 167 16.23 -2.76 -4.99
CA ASP A 167 15.79 -4.16 -4.97
C ASP A 167 16.30 -4.96 -3.76
N GLN A 168 17.44 -4.59 -3.17
CA GLN A 168 17.95 -5.28 -1.98
C GLN A 168 17.09 -4.96 -0.75
N LEU A 169 16.47 -3.78 -0.71
CA LEU A 169 15.60 -3.39 0.38
C LEU A 169 14.36 -4.29 0.49
N ALA A 170 13.81 -4.74 -0.64
CA ALA A 170 12.64 -5.63 -0.66
C ALA A 170 12.85 -6.92 0.16
N ILE A 171 14.06 -7.47 0.16
CA ILE A 171 14.42 -8.64 0.98
C ILE A 171 14.32 -8.32 2.47
N HIS A 172 14.88 -7.18 2.90
CA HIS A 172 14.83 -6.77 4.30
C HIS A 172 13.41 -6.45 4.77
N VAL A 173 12.58 -5.86 3.90
CA VAL A 173 11.16 -5.61 4.18
C VAL A 173 10.43 -6.93 4.38
N LYS A 174 10.63 -7.91 3.49
CA LYS A 174 10.03 -9.24 3.60
C LYS A 174 10.43 -9.95 4.90
N ASP A 175 11.72 -9.94 5.23
CA ASP A 175 12.23 -10.55 6.46
C ASP A 175 11.67 -9.88 7.73
N ALA A 176 11.39 -8.58 7.68
CA ALA A 176 10.73 -7.87 8.78
C ALA A 176 9.24 -8.24 8.88
N ALA A 177 8.55 -8.33 7.75
CA ALA A 177 7.15 -8.74 7.66
C ALA A 177 6.92 -10.15 8.22
N ASP A 178 7.74 -11.12 7.82
CA ASP A 178 7.61 -12.50 8.30
C ASP A 178 7.85 -12.60 9.81
N ARG A 179 8.88 -11.94 10.33
CA ARG A 179 9.13 -11.90 11.78
C ARG A 179 7.99 -11.26 12.56
N ALA A 180 7.44 -10.15 12.06
CA ALA A 180 6.30 -9.48 12.70
C ALA A 180 5.08 -10.40 12.74
N PHE A 181 4.80 -11.09 11.63
CA PHE A 181 3.69 -12.04 11.54
C PHE A 181 3.88 -13.23 12.50
N GLU A 182 5.08 -13.80 12.58
CA GLU A 182 5.42 -14.87 13.52
C GLU A 182 5.23 -14.43 14.99
N ILE A 183 5.67 -13.23 15.35
CA ILE A 183 5.49 -12.68 16.70
C ILE A 183 4.00 -12.55 17.02
N VAL A 184 3.24 -11.89 16.14
CA VAL A 184 1.81 -11.63 16.35
C VAL A 184 1.01 -12.94 16.46
N THR A 185 1.28 -13.91 15.60
CA THR A 185 0.61 -15.22 15.64
C THR A 185 1.02 -16.06 16.86
N GLY A 186 2.28 -15.94 17.32
CA GLY A 186 2.74 -16.52 18.58
C GLY A 186 2.04 -15.91 19.81
N LEU A 187 1.83 -14.60 19.81
CA LEU A 187 1.10 -13.89 20.86
C LEU A 187 -0.36 -14.35 20.92
N TYR A 188 -1.03 -14.52 19.77
CA TYR A 188 -2.38 -15.10 19.72
C TYR A 188 -2.50 -16.48 20.35
N SER A 189 -1.43 -17.26 20.39
CA SER A 189 -1.43 -18.61 21.00
C SER A 189 -1.26 -18.57 22.52
N SER A 190 -0.94 -17.41 23.08
CA SER A 190 -0.69 -17.20 24.52
C SER A 190 -1.92 -16.67 25.27
N TYR A 191 -3.02 -16.36 24.56
CA TYR A 191 -4.29 -15.84 25.06
C TYR A 191 -5.43 -16.83 24.80
#